data_AF-A0A9D6QLK1-F1
#
_entry.id   AF-A0A9D6QLK1-F1
#
_cell.length_a   1.000
_cell.length_b   1.000
_cell.length_c   1.000
_cell.angle_alpha   90.00
_cell.angle_beta   90.00
_cell.angle_gamma   90.00
#
_symmetry.space_group_name_H-M   'P 1'
#
loop_
_entity.id
_entity.type
_entity.pdbx_description
1 polymer ?
#
loop_
_entity_poly.entity_id
_entity_poly.type
_entity_poly.pdbx_seq_one_letter_code
_entity_poly.pdbx_strand_id
1 'polypeptide(L)'
;MSPPDSGDEKPGAMRRLRSWLLAGLLVLAPSVLTLWVFYRLLNFVDNILGRFLRFSFFDYRRIPGLGLLATLILLAIVGAIARRFGAGPLGRLWDRLLTRIPGVGILYGSTKSLGEALLSPGERAFQKVVLVAWPYPGVYRVGFVTGRAPADLRRRSRSSTSTGRSRKASR
;
A
#
# COMPACT_ATOMS: atom_id res chain seq x y z
N MET A 1 -4.39 -59.54 -16.26
CA MET A 1 -4.97 -58.22 -15.92
C MET A 1 -4.77 -58.03 -14.43
N SER A 2 -3.66 -57.42 -14.02
CA SER A 2 -3.37 -57.15 -12.61
C SER A 2 -3.67 -55.68 -12.32
N PRO A 3 -4.38 -55.35 -11.23
CA PRO A 3 -4.69 -53.97 -10.89
C PRO A 3 -3.43 -53.23 -10.39
N PRO A 4 -3.34 -51.91 -10.62
CA PRO A 4 -2.20 -51.11 -10.21
C PRO A 4 -2.21 -50.88 -8.69
N ASP A 5 -1.08 -51.21 -8.09
CA ASP A 5 -0.70 -51.03 -6.71
C ASP A 5 -0.52 -49.54 -6.39
N SER A 6 -1.59 -48.90 -5.90
CA SER A 6 -1.56 -47.55 -5.35
C SER A 6 -0.93 -47.58 -3.96
N GLY A 7 0.39 -47.41 -3.90
CA GLY A 7 1.13 -47.17 -2.68
C GLY A 7 0.69 -45.84 -2.03
N ASP A 8 -0.26 -45.92 -1.11
CA ASP A 8 -0.64 -44.84 -0.22
C ASP A 8 0.52 -44.52 0.75
N GLU A 9 1.44 -43.66 0.32
CA GLU A 9 2.49 -43.12 1.18
C GLU A 9 1.87 -42.18 2.24
N LYS A 10 1.55 -42.76 3.41
CA LYS A 10 1.09 -42.03 4.59
C LYS A 10 2.06 -40.87 4.89
N PRO A 11 1.60 -39.60 4.97
CA PRO A 11 2.45 -38.47 5.32
C PRO A 11 3.11 -38.72 6.69
N GLY A 12 4.43 -38.94 6.71
CA GLY A 12 5.17 -39.25 7.94
C GLY A 12 4.92 -38.21 9.04
N ALA A 13 4.88 -38.66 10.29
CA ALA A 13 4.57 -37.83 11.47
C ALA A 13 5.43 -36.53 11.54
N MET A 14 6.67 -36.60 11.05
CA MET A 14 7.58 -35.46 10.92
C MET A 14 7.02 -34.36 9.98
N ARG A 15 6.35 -34.72 8.88
CA ARG A 15 5.75 -33.77 7.94
C ARG A 15 4.56 -33.05 8.57
N ARG A 16 3.78 -33.75 9.41
CA ARG A 16 2.67 -33.17 10.19
C ARG A 16 3.19 -32.19 11.25
N LEU A 17 4.18 -32.58 12.06
CA LEU A 17 4.77 -31.71 13.07
C LEU A 17 5.37 -30.43 12.45
N ARG A 18 6.12 -30.57 11.34
CA ARG A 18 6.66 -29.40 10.61
C ARG A 18 5.56 -28.48 10.10
N SER A 19 4.47 -29.01 9.56
CA SER A 19 3.36 -28.17 9.09
C SER A 19 2.67 -27.39 10.22
N TRP A 20 2.57 -27.97 11.42
CA TRP A 20 1.98 -27.30 12.59
C TRP A 20 2.92 -26.22 13.15
N LEU A 21 4.23 -26.50 13.20
CA LEU A 21 5.23 -25.50 13.59
C LEU A 21 5.33 -24.36 12.57
N LEU A 22 5.29 -24.67 11.28
CA LEU A 22 5.29 -23.65 10.21
C LEU A 22 4.02 -22.81 10.27
N ALA A 23 2.85 -23.41 10.51
CA ALA A 23 1.59 -22.69 10.68
C ALA A 23 1.62 -21.77 11.91
N GLY A 24 2.10 -22.28 13.05
CA GLY A 24 2.27 -21.50 14.28
C GLY A 24 3.25 -20.34 14.08
N LEU A 25 4.40 -20.61 13.46
CA LEU A 25 5.41 -19.59 13.15
C LEU A 25 4.90 -18.54 12.16
N LEU A 26 4.11 -18.94 11.16
CA LEU A 26 3.54 -18.03 10.17
C LEU A 26 2.57 -17.02 10.81
N VAL A 27 1.83 -17.43 11.84
CA VAL A 27 0.95 -16.55 12.62
C VAL A 27 1.74 -15.74 13.65
N LEU A 28 2.73 -16.36 14.31
CA LEU A 28 3.53 -15.69 15.33
C LEU A 28 4.44 -14.61 14.73
N ALA A 29 4.96 -14.81 13.51
CA ALA A 29 5.86 -13.88 12.84
C ALA A 29 5.30 -12.45 12.72
N PRO A 30 4.10 -12.22 12.16
CA PRO A 30 3.50 -10.88 12.13
C PRO A 30 3.13 -10.37 13.52
N SER A 31 2.68 -11.23 14.45
CA SER A 31 2.36 -10.82 15.83
C SER A 31 3.60 -10.33 16.59
N VAL A 32 4.71 -11.07 16.55
CA VAL A 32 5.96 -10.66 17.19
C VAL A 32 6.52 -9.41 16.52
N LEU A 33 6.42 -9.30 15.20
CA LEU A 33 6.85 -8.10 14.49
C LEU A 33 6.07 -6.86 14.94
N THR A 34 4.74 -6.94 15.04
CA THR A 34 3.92 -5.81 15.52
C THR A 34 4.25 -5.43 16.96
N LEU A 35 4.39 -6.41 17.86
CA LEU A 35 4.81 -6.17 19.24
C LEU A 35 6.20 -5.52 19.28
N TRP A 36 7.17 -6.03 18.51
CA TRP A 36 8.53 -5.48 18.45
C TRP A 36 8.55 -4.02 17.98
N VAL A 37 7.84 -3.71 16.90
CA VAL A 37 7.71 -2.33 16.41
C VAL A 37 7.05 -1.44 17.46
N PHE A 38 5.98 -1.92 18.11
CA PHE A 38 5.27 -1.17 19.14
C PHE A 38 6.16 -0.87 20.35
N TYR A 39 6.86 -1.87 20.90
CA TYR A 39 7.82 -1.66 21.98
C TYR A 39 8.95 -0.72 21.57
N ARG A 40 9.45 -0.82 20.33
CA ARG A 40 10.49 0.07 19.82
C ARG A 40 10.01 1.51 19.75
N LEU A 41 8.77 1.71 19.30
CA LEU A 41 8.16 3.03 19.22
C LEU A 41 7.97 3.65 20.61
N LEU A 42 7.41 2.91 21.57
CA LEU A 42 7.26 3.38 22.95
C LEU A 42 8.61 3.80 23.55
N ASN A 43 9.63 2.93 23.45
CA ASN A 43 10.97 3.24 23.95
C ASN A 43 11.62 4.44 23.25
N PHE A 44 11.37 4.63 21.95
CA PHE A 44 11.87 5.79 21.20
C PHE A 44 11.24 7.08 21.72
N VAL A 45 9.92 7.08 21.91
CA VAL A 45 9.19 8.23 22.48
C VAL A 45 9.64 8.49 23.91
N ASP A 46 9.71 7.47 24.76
CA ASP A 46 10.16 7.59 26.14
C ASP A 46 11.60 8.08 26.25
N ASN A 47 12.48 7.75 25.30
CA ASN A 47 13.85 8.28 25.27
C ASN A 47 13.91 9.76 24.84
N ILE A 48 13.07 10.16 23.87
CA ILE A 48 12.96 11.56 23.45
C ILE A 48 12.37 12.40 24.59
N LEU A 49 11.25 11.95 25.16
CA LEU A 49 10.61 12.62 26.29
C LEU A 49 11.53 12.58 27.51
N GLY A 50 12.15 11.45 27.83
CA GLY A 50 13.12 11.35 28.91
C GLY A 50 14.27 12.35 28.78
N ARG A 51 14.73 12.63 27.55
CA ARG A 51 15.75 13.66 27.27
C ARG A 51 15.20 15.08 27.36
N PHE A 52 14.00 15.32 26.82
CA PHE A 52 13.37 16.65 26.78
C PHE A 52 12.82 17.07 28.15
N LEU A 53 12.19 16.15 28.88
CA LEU A 53 11.71 16.35 30.25
C LEU A 53 12.82 16.32 31.28
N ARG A 54 14.00 15.71 31.06
CA ARG A 54 15.12 15.94 32.00
C ARG A 54 15.50 17.42 32.12
N PHE A 55 15.14 18.23 31.13
CA PHE A 55 15.33 19.68 31.12
C PHE A 55 14.23 20.45 31.85
N SER A 56 13.09 19.82 32.14
CA SER A 56 11.94 20.42 32.84
C SER A 56 11.64 19.59 34.09
N PHE A 57 11.85 20.15 35.28
CA PHE A 57 11.80 19.59 36.64
C PHE A 57 10.70 18.56 37.02
N PHE A 58 9.80 18.15 36.13
CA PHE A 58 8.80 17.11 36.34
C PHE A 58 9.37 15.70 36.20
N ASP A 59 9.32 14.97 37.31
CA ASP A 59 9.75 13.59 37.49
C ASP A 59 8.82 12.63 36.70
N TYR A 60 9.11 12.47 35.41
CA TYR A 60 8.37 11.65 34.44
C TYR A 60 8.25 10.16 34.83
N ARG A 61 9.04 9.70 35.81
CA ARG A 61 9.13 8.31 36.24
C ARG A 61 7.90 7.79 37.00
N ARG A 62 6.96 8.63 37.40
CA ARG A 62 5.87 8.23 38.31
C ARG A 62 4.50 7.95 37.69
N ILE A 63 4.30 8.20 36.39
CA ILE A 63 2.98 7.96 35.77
C ILE A 63 3.08 6.84 34.72
N PRO A 64 2.84 5.56 35.12
CA PRO A 64 2.71 4.48 34.16
C PRO A 64 1.58 4.80 33.18
N GLY A 65 1.89 4.78 31.87
CA GLY A 65 0.94 5.12 30.80
C GLY A 65 1.21 6.45 30.09
N LEU A 66 2.09 7.31 30.61
CA LEU A 66 2.41 8.58 29.93
C LEU A 66 3.12 8.38 28.59
N GLY A 67 3.97 7.36 28.49
CA GLY A 67 4.58 6.93 27.22
C GLY A 67 3.55 6.53 26.17
N LEU A 68 2.46 5.86 26.58
CA LEU A 68 1.37 5.46 25.67
C LEU A 68 0.61 6.70 25.17
N LEU A 69 0.26 7.63 26.07
CA LEU A 69 -0.43 8.86 25.72
C LEU A 69 0.43 9.75 24.82
N ALA A 70 1.71 9.90 25.15
CA ALA A 70 2.68 10.63 24.34
C ALA A 70 2.84 10.01 22.95
N THR A 71 2.88 8.67 22.86
CA THR A 71 2.95 7.97 21.57
C THR A 71 1.69 8.18 20.75
N LEU A 72 0.50 8.17 21.37
CA LEU A 72 -0.76 8.45 20.70
C LEU A 72 -0.81 9.88 20.15
N ILE A 73 -0.39 10.87 20.95
CA ILE A 73 -0.30 12.28 20.53
C ILE A 73 0.69 12.43 19.39
N LEU A 74 1.88 11.83 19.49
CA LEU A 74 2.88 11.85 18.44
C LEU A 74 2.34 11.26 17.14
N LEU A 75 1.67 10.11 17.22
CA LEU A 75 1.07 9.44 16.07
C LEU A 75 -0.02 10.31 15.43
N ALA A 76 -0.84 10.98 16.24
CA ALA A 76 -1.86 11.92 15.76
C ALA A 76 -1.23 13.13 15.04
N ILE A 77 -0.16 13.71 15.59
CA ILE A 77 0.57 14.81 14.97
C ILE A 77 1.19 14.36 13.64
N VAL A 78 1.90 13.22 13.63
CA VAL A 78 2.50 12.66 12.41
C VAL A 78 1.43 12.36 11.37
N GLY A 79 0.29 11.79 11.76
CA GLY A 79 -0.84 11.54 10.87
C GLY A 79 -1.46 12.81 10.30
N ALA A 80 -1.62 13.85 11.12
CA ALA A 80 -2.11 15.16 10.68
C ALA A 80 -1.14 15.83 9.68
N ILE A 81 0.16 15.73 9.95
CA ILE A 81 1.21 16.20 9.04
C ILE A 81 1.17 15.38 7.74
N ALA A 82 1.14 14.05 7.80
CA ALA A 82 1.06 13.20 6.63
C ALA A 82 -0.16 13.53 5.75
N ARG A 83 -1.33 13.78 6.36
CA ARG A 83 -2.54 14.18 5.64
C ARG A 83 -2.43 15.57 5.01
N ARG A 84 -1.80 16.54 5.69
CA ARG A 84 -1.63 17.91 5.17
C ARG A 84 -0.49 18.04 4.15
N PHE A 85 0.57 17.25 4.27
CA PHE A 85 1.82 17.44 3.52
C PHE A 85 2.20 16.29 2.58
N GLY A 86 1.48 15.15 2.60
CA GLY A 86 1.84 13.93 1.85
C GLY A 86 2.02 14.09 0.33
N ALA A 87 1.31 15.04 -0.30
CA ALA A 87 1.49 15.38 -1.72
C ALA A 87 2.18 16.75 -1.96
N GLY A 88 2.56 17.44 -0.88
CA GLY A 88 3.11 18.79 -0.91
C GLY A 88 4.59 18.85 -1.28
N PRO A 89 5.16 20.07 -1.39
CA PRO A 89 6.59 20.27 -1.65
C PRO A 89 7.49 19.70 -0.54
N LEU A 90 7.00 19.67 0.71
CA LEU A 90 7.74 19.15 1.86
C LEU A 90 7.92 17.62 1.80
N GLY A 91 6.89 16.88 1.36
CA GLY A 91 6.99 15.43 1.15
C GLY A 91 8.03 15.06 0.07
N ARG A 92 8.08 15.85 -1.01
CA ARG A 92 9.09 15.69 -2.08
C ARG A 92 10.52 15.98 -1.60
N LEU A 93 10.68 16.93 -0.68
CA LEU A 93 11.97 17.21 -0.06
C LEU A 93 12.42 16.03 0.81
N TRP A 94 11.49 15.44 1.58
CA TRP A 94 11.76 14.29 2.44
C TRP A 94 12.15 13.05 1.65
N ASP A 95 11.41 12.75 0.58
CA ASP A 95 11.74 11.65 -0.33
C ASP A 95 13.15 11.83 -0.91
N ARG A 96 13.48 13.03 -1.41
CA ARG A 96 14.81 13.33 -1.97
C ARG A 96 15.93 13.15 -0.96
N LEU A 97 15.71 13.58 0.28
CA LEU A 97 16.71 13.47 1.35
C LEU A 97 17.00 11.99 1.68
N LEU A 98 15.94 11.18 1.77
CA LEU A 98 16.05 9.74 2.06
C LEU A 98 16.64 8.95 0.89
N THR A 99 16.28 9.29 -0.35
CA THR A 99 16.84 8.62 -1.54
C THR A 99 18.31 8.94 -1.80
N ARG A 100 18.84 10.01 -1.18
CA ARG A 100 20.25 10.39 -1.29
C ARG A 100 21.16 9.51 -0.43
N ILE A 101 20.61 8.82 0.57
CA ILE A 101 21.35 7.88 1.39
C ILE A 101 21.39 6.54 0.65
N PRO A 102 22.58 6.05 0.24
CA PRO A 102 22.71 4.76 -0.44
C PRO A 102 22.07 3.63 0.39
N GLY A 103 21.30 2.75 -0.25
CA GLY A 103 20.58 1.64 0.41
C GLY A 103 19.21 2.01 1.00
N VAL A 104 19.08 3.14 1.70
CA VAL A 104 17.83 3.55 2.38
C VAL A 104 16.74 3.93 1.38
N GLY A 105 17.10 4.57 0.27
CA GLY A 105 16.16 4.97 -0.78
C GLY A 105 15.37 3.81 -1.37
N ILE A 106 15.99 2.63 -1.51
CA ILE A 106 15.34 1.43 -2.07
C ILE A 106 14.27 0.91 -1.10
N LEU A 107 14.61 0.74 0.19
CA LEU A 107 13.69 0.23 1.20
C LEU A 107 12.50 1.17 1.43
N TYR A 108 12.76 2.47 1.53
CA TYR A 108 11.71 3.48 1.68
C TYR A 108 10.83 3.55 0.43
N GLY A 109 11.44 3.56 -0.76
CA GLY A 109 10.74 3.55 -2.04
C GLY A 109 9.81 2.34 -2.18
N SER A 110 10.30 1.13 -1.93
CA SER A 110 9.49 -0.09 -2.00
C SER A 110 8.32 -0.07 -1.02
N THR A 111 8.56 0.35 0.23
CA THR A 111 7.50 0.43 1.26
C THR A 111 6.44 1.47 0.88
N LYS A 112 6.88 2.64 0.38
CA LYS A 112 5.99 3.69 -0.09
C LYS A 112 5.17 3.25 -1.30
N SER A 113 5.78 2.59 -2.29
CA SER A 113 5.07 2.08 -3.46
C SER A 113 4.03 1.02 -3.12
N LEU A 114 4.34 0.12 -2.17
CA LEU A 114 3.35 -0.84 -1.66
C LEU A 114 2.21 -0.12 -0.93
N GLY A 115 2.53 0.85 -0.08
CA GLY A 115 1.53 1.69 0.59
C GLY A 115 0.65 2.45 -0.41
N GLU A 116 1.22 3.07 -1.43
CA GLU A 116 0.49 3.76 -2.50
C GLU A 116 -0.39 2.80 -3.29
N ALA A 117 0.07 1.57 -3.58
CA ALA A 117 -0.74 0.57 -4.26
C ALA A 117 -1.94 0.11 -3.40
N LEU A 118 -1.75 -0.04 -2.09
CA LEU A 118 -2.80 -0.45 -1.15
C LEU A 118 -3.77 0.68 -0.79
N LEU A 119 -3.28 1.91 -0.68
CA LEU A 119 -4.06 3.11 -0.35
C LEU A 119 -4.66 3.79 -1.59
N SER A 120 -4.20 3.42 -2.79
CA SER A 120 -4.87 3.80 -4.03
C SER A 120 -6.30 3.29 -3.97
N PRO A 121 -7.32 4.15 -4.21
CA PRO A 121 -8.70 3.72 -4.23
C PRO A 121 -8.90 2.61 -5.27
N GLY A 122 -8.84 1.35 -4.82
CA GLY A 122 -8.91 0.15 -5.65
C GLY A 122 -10.21 0.01 -6.43
N GLU A 123 -11.22 0.84 -6.14
CA GLU A 123 -12.53 0.78 -6.79
C GLU A 123 -12.59 1.43 -8.18
N ARG A 124 -11.67 2.30 -8.60
CA ARG A 124 -11.84 3.03 -9.89
C ARG A 124 -10.92 2.62 -11.03
N ALA A 125 -9.77 2.01 -10.75
CA ALA A 125 -8.80 1.65 -11.80
C ALA A 125 -9.00 0.24 -12.33
N PHE A 126 -9.46 -0.72 -11.51
CA PHE A 126 -9.56 -2.13 -11.92
C PHE A 126 -10.98 -2.60 -12.30
N GLN A 127 -12.01 -1.77 -12.14
CA GLN A 127 -13.41 -2.19 -12.35
C GLN A 127 -14.09 -1.60 -13.60
N LYS A 128 -13.42 -0.74 -14.37
CA LYS A 128 -14.06 -0.17 -15.56
C LYS A 128 -13.83 -1.07 -16.77
N VAL A 129 -14.71 -2.06 -16.92
CA VAL A 129 -14.85 -2.85 -18.13
C VAL A 129 -15.55 -2.00 -19.18
N VAL A 130 -14.93 -1.83 -20.34
CA VAL A 130 -15.50 -1.08 -21.47
C VAL A 130 -15.66 -2.01 -22.66
N LEU A 131 -16.78 -1.88 -23.38
CA LEU A 131 -16.92 -2.47 -24.71
C LEU A 131 -16.30 -1.50 -25.73
N VAL A 132 -15.25 -1.96 -26.41
CA VAL A 132 -14.64 -1.21 -27.50
C VAL A 132 -15.22 -1.74 -28.80
N ALA A 133 -15.80 -0.84 -29.60
CA ALA A 133 -16.27 -1.16 -30.94
C ALA A 133 -15.07 -1.53 -31.82
N TRP A 134 -15.12 -2.73 -32.39
CA TRP A 134 -14.11 -3.21 -33.34
C TRP A 134 -14.48 -2.69 -34.75
N PRO A 135 -13.53 -2.48 -35.68
CA PRO A 135 -13.78 -1.91 -37.01
C PRO A 135 -14.87 -2.58 -37.87
N TYR A 136 -15.37 -3.74 -37.49
CA TYR A 136 -16.48 -4.42 -38.14
C TYR A 136 -17.80 -4.15 -37.40
N PRO A 137 -18.88 -3.77 -38.12
CA PRO A 137 -20.18 -3.52 -37.51
C PRO A 137 -20.68 -4.77 -36.75
N GLY A 138 -21.14 -4.57 -35.52
CA GLY A 138 -21.68 -5.63 -34.67
C GLY A 138 -20.65 -6.42 -33.85
N VAL A 139 -19.35 -6.10 -33.95
CA VAL A 139 -18.30 -6.78 -33.18
C VAL A 139 -17.79 -5.87 -32.07
N TYR A 140 -17.91 -6.34 -30.82
CA TYR A 140 -17.41 -5.64 -29.63
C TYR A 140 -16.38 -6.50 -28.91
N ARG A 141 -15.34 -5.87 -28.37
CA ARG A 141 -14.34 -6.53 -27.52
C ARG A 141 -14.37 -5.95 -26.11
N VAL A 142 -14.19 -6.82 -25.13
CA VAL A 142 -14.08 -6.46 -23.71
C VAL A 142 -12.66 -5.93 -23.45
N GLY A 143 -12.56 -4.73 -22.88
CA GLY A 143 -11.30 -4.11 -22.51
C GLY A 143 -11.30 -3.61 -21.07
N PHE A 144 -10.13 -3.66 -20.43
CA PHE A 144 -9.90 -3.09 -19.09
C PHE A 144 -9.27 -1.71 -19.22
N VAL A 145 -9.80 -0.72 -18.48
CA VAL A 145 -9.21 0.62 -18.44
C VAL A 145 -7.97 0.60 -17.54
N THR A 146 -6.78 0.54 -18.14
CA THR A 146 -5.49 0.47 -17.42
C THR A 146 -4.93 1.84 -17.01
N GLY A 147 -5.62 2.94 -17.34
CA GLY A 147 -5.18 4.29 -17.00
C GLY A 147 -5.97 5.40 -17.69
N ARG A 148 -5.60 6.66 -17.44
CA ARG A 148 -6.17 7.82 -18.15
C ARG A 148 -5.40 8.04 -19.45
N ALA A 149 -6.14 8.20 -20.56
CA ALA A 149 -5.54 8.51 -21.85
C ALA A 149 -4.73 9.84 -21.79
N PRO A 150 -3.52 9.88 -22.38
CA PRO A 150 -2.75 11.11 -22.56
C PRO A 150 -3.60 12.25 -23.12
N ALA A 151 -3.31 13.49 -22.70
CA ALA A 151 -4.09 14.67 -23.05
C ALA A 151 -4.20 14.86 -24.58
N ASP A 152 -3.18 14.45 -25.32
CA ASP A 152 -3.07 14.59 -26.77
C ASP A 152 -4.09 13.73 -27.52
N LEU A 153 -4.31 12.48 -27.06
CA LEU A 153 -5.31 11.58 -27.64
C LEU A 153 -6.73 12.06 -27.34
N ARG A 154 -6.95 12.64 -26.14
CA ARG A 154 -8.25 13.23 -25.78
C ARG A 154 -8.59 14.43 -26.66
N ARG A 155 -7.60 15.25 -27.05
CA ARG A 155 -7.78 16.34 -28.01
C ARG A 155 -8.17 15.84 -29.40
N ARG A 156 -7.50 14.79 -29.91
CA ARG A 156 -7.73 14.25 -31.26
C ARG A 156 -9.09 13.57 -31.42
N SER A 157 -9.63 12.95 -30.36
CA SER A 157 -10.99 12.38 -30.36
C SER A 157 -12.11 13.44 -30.45
N ARG A 158 -11.87 14.65 -29.92
CA ARG A 158 -12.85 15.75 -29.97
C ARG A 158 -12.91 16.40 -31.35
N SER A 159 -11.81 16.43 -32.10
CA SER A 159 -11.76 17.00 -33.45
C SER A 159 -12.38 16.11 -34.54
N SER A 160 -12.53 14.80 -34.32
CA SER A 160 -13.16 13.89 -35.29
C SER A 160 -14.68 13.75 -35.10
N THR A 161 -15.23 14.21 -33.98
CA THR A 161 -16.68 14.09 -33.67
C THR A 161 -17.51 15.26 -34.24
N SER A 162 -16.90 16.38 -34.63
CA SER A 162 -17.63 17.53 -35.19
C SER A 162 -17.92 17.45 -36.70
N THR A 163 -17.30 16.52 -37.44
CA THR A 163 -17.41 16.47 -38.91
C THR A 163 -18.52 15.52 -39.42
N GLY A 164 -19.13 14.72 -38.54
CA GLY A 164 -20.12 13.69 -38.93
C GLY A 164 -21.60 14.08 -38.82
N ARG A 165 -21.95 15.19 -38.14
CA ARG A 165 -23.36 15.51 -37.85
C ARG A 165 -24.06 16.40 -38.89
N SER A 166 -23.35 16.85 -39.93
CA SER A 166 -23.88 17.81 -40.93
C SER A 166 -24.35 17.17 -42.25
N ARG A 167 -24.76 15.89 -42.26
CA ARG A 167 -25.22 15.20 -43.48
C ARG A 167 -26.56 14.47 -43.39
N LYS A 168 -27.29 14.58 -42.27
CA LYS A 168 -28.65 14.03 -42.11
C LYS A 168 -29.64 15.12 -41.69
N ALA A 169 -29.84 16.11 -42.55
CA ALA A 169 -30.95 17.06 -42.45
C ALA A 169 -31.16 17.79 -43.79
N SER A 170 -31.30 17.05 -44.89
CA SER A 170 -32.15 17.45 -46.03
C SER A 170 -32.20 16.31 -47.04
N ARG A 171 -33.20 15.46 -46.89
CA ARG A 171 -33.89 14.79 -47.99
C ARG A 171 -35.23 14.28 -47.47
#